data_AF-A0A5C6NE71-F1
#
_entry.id   AF-A0A5C6NE71-F1
#
_cell.length_a   1.000
_cell.length_b   1.000
_cell.length_c   1.000
_cell.angle_alpha   90.00
_cell.angle_beta   90.00
_cell.angle_gamma   90.00
#
_symmetry.space_group_name_H-M   'P 1'
#
loop_
_entity.id
_entity.type
_entity.pdbx_description
1 polymer ?
#
loop_
_entity_poly.entity_id
_entity_poly.type
_entity_poly.pdbx_seq_one_letter_code
_entity_poly.pdbx_strand_id
1 'polypeptide(L)'
;MVFGPEPLRDRLDHMITLDGISLTSSHSVRNLGVTFDQNLSFNSHIKLVSRSAFFHLRNITRIRKLLTQHDAEKLVHAFVTSRLDYCNSLLSGCPNNSLRSLQLIQNAAARVLTGCWSERTEVHRAASQGHAAQLQDLIQSGASVNMVAVDSITPLHEACVRGQAECVQLLLEAGAQVDARNVDGSTPLCDACSAGSLECVKLLLEHGAKANTALTSRTASPLHEACMGGNADCVKLLIAVDAGLEAYDLYYGTPLHVACANDDINCVKVLLNAGESRRDDTCPKMSNSCILTFDLTFAPTPGAKVNAARLHETPLHHAAKNMRVEMIEILVEFGANVYARDQHNRKPVYYTTPGSPSAGCLSFYENIPMSLQQLCRLALRNWLGPRALKVIGQLQIPKLLIRYLCYQ
;
A
#
# COMPACT_ATOMS: atom_id res chain seq x y z
N MET A 1 6.53 -10.21 29.48
CA MET A 1 6.77 -8.76 29.43
C MET A 1 6.04 -8.23 28.22
N VAL A 2 5.02 -7.41 28.46
CA VAL A 2 4.13 -6.84 27.44
C VAL A 2 4.89 -5.72 26.76
N PHE A 3 5.28 -5.90 25.50
CA PHE A 3 5.79 -4.79 24.68
C PHE A 3 4.59 -4.12 23.99
N GLY A 4 4.36 -2.86 24.35
CA GLY A 4 3.32 -2.00 23.78
C GLY A 4 3.67 -1.53 22.36
N PRO A 5 2.81 -0.71 21.74
CA PRO A 5 3.01 -0.23 20.38
C PRO A 5 4.26 0.65 20.32
N GLU A 6 5.21 0.31 19.45
CA GLU A 6 6.37 1.17 19.17
C GLU A 6 5.92 2.56 18.68
N PRO A 7 6.59 3.64 19.11
CA PRO A 7 6.18 4.99 18.78
C PRO A 7 6.38 5.30 17.28
N LEU A 8 5.37 5.90 16.66
CA LEU A 8 5.32 6.37 15.26
C LEU A 8 6.55 7.17 14.78
N ARG A 9 7.33 7.72 15.70
CA ARG A 9 8.57 8.45 15.44
C ARG A 9 9.66 7.56 14.86
N ASP A 10 9.81 6.34 15.36
CA ASP A 10 10.87 5.41 14.91
C ASP A 10 10.54 4.81 13.54
N ARG A 11 9.24 4.66 13.22
CA ARG A 11 8.77 4.32 11.87
C ARG A 11 9.04 5.44 10.85
N LEU A 12 8.93 6.70 11.28
CA LEU A 12 9.25 7.88 10.46
C LEU A 12 10.75 8.00 10.21
N ASP A 13 11.59 7.82 11.22
CA ASP A 13 13.05 7.88 11.08
C ASP A 13 13.59 6.74 10.20
N HIS A 14 12.98 5.55 10.25
CA HIS A 14 13.30 4.45 9.32
C HIS A 14 12.81 4.67 7.87
N MET A 15 11.71 5.39 7.66
CA MET A 15 11.24 5.75 6.31
C MET A 15 12.05 6.90 5.67
N ILE A 16 12.63 7.80 6.48
CA ILE A 16 13.42 8.94 5.99
C ILE A 16 14.87 8.52 5.68
N THR A 17 15.39 7.50 6.37
CA THR A 17 16.74 6.97 6.15
C THR A 17 16.91 6.21 4.82
N LEU A 18 15.82 5.74 4.19
CA LEU A 18 15.84 5.08 2.88
C LEU A 18 16.24 6.01 1.71
N ASP A 19 16.15 7.33 1.90
CA ASP A 19 16.57 8.36 0.93
C ASP A 19 17.91 9.04 1.33
N GLY A 20 18.64 8.51 2.32
CA GLY A 20 19.95 9.03 2.75
C GLY A 20 19.90 10.30 3.62
N ILE A 21 18.75 10.63 4.21
CA ILE A 21 18.62 11.76 5.15
C ILE A 21 18.53 11.20 6.57
N SER A 22 19.59 11.37 7.36
CA SER A 22 19.59 11.05 8.78
C SER A 22 19.20 12.30 9.59
N LEU A 23 18.09 12.24 10.33
CA LEU A 23 17.73 13.25 11.33
C LEU A 23 18.32 12.84 12.69
N THR A 24 19.64 12.97 12.86
CA THR A 24 20.23 12.88 14.21
C THR A 24 20.17 14.23 14.93
N SER A 25 19.74 14.15 16.19
CA SER A 25 19.57 15.22 17.17
C SER A 25 20.70 16.27 17.22
N SER A 26 20.27 17.53 17.36
CA SER A 26 20.95 18.68 18.02
C SER A 26 22.47 18.85 17.82
N HIS A 27 22.78 20.00 17.22
CA HIS A 27 24.08 20.65 17.02
C HIS A 27 24.90 20.22 15.80
N SER A 28 25.20 21.24 14.97
CA SER A 28 25.97 21.24 13.71
C SER A 28 25.25 20.78 12.43
N VAL A 29 24.42 21.68 11.91
CA VAL A 29 23.89 21.67 10.53
C VAL A 29 24.99 22.02 9.51
N ARG A 30 26.03 21.17 9.37
CA ARG A 30 27.06 21.41 8.35
C ARG A 30 27.47 20.24 7.47
N ASN A 31 26.95 19.03 7.65
CA ASN A 31 27.22 17.93 6.72
C ASN A 31 26.00 17.00 6.59
N LEU A 32 24.99 17.44 5.84
CA LEU A 32 24.02 16.52 5.24
C LEU A 32 24.72 15.90 4.04
N GLY A 33 25.27 14.70 4.22
CA GLY A 33 25.96 13.93 3.17
C GLY A 33 25.02 13.39 2.11
N VAL A 34 24.42 14.28 1.31
CA VAL A 34 23.89 13.92 -0.01
C VAL A 34 25.05 14.10 -0.98
N THR A 35 25.65 13.01 -1.44
CA THR A 35 26.66 13.07 -2.50
C THR A 35 26.00 13.60 -3.77
N PHE A 36 26.40 14.79 -4.22
CA PHE A 36 26.06 15.33 -5.53
C PHE A 36 26.52 14.32 -6.58
N ASP A 37 25.58 13.64 -7.25
CA ASP A 37 25.92 12.93 -8.47
C ASP A 37 26.02 13.98 -9.58
N GLN A 38 27.25 14.35 -9.92
CA GLN A 38 27.56 15.37 -10.93
C GLN A 38 27.02 15.02 -12.33
N ASN A 39 26.45 13.82 -12.51
CA ASN A 39 25.93 13.32 -13.78
C ASN A 39 24.43 13.56 -14.00
N LEU A 40 23.68 14.04 -13.00
CA LEU A 40 22.25 14.33 -13.15
C LEU A 40 22.01 15.78 -13.55
N SER A 41 21.27 16.01 -14.64
CA SER A 41 20.88 17.37 -15.03
C SER A 41 20.01 18.01 -13.94
N PHE A 42 20.13 19.33 -13.75
CA PHE A 42 19.37 20.10 -12.75
C PHE A 42 17.85 19.83 -12.78
N ASN A 43 17.28 19.65 -13.98
CA ASN A 43 15.87 19.26 -14.17
C ASN A 43 15.55 17.85 -13.67
N SER A 44 16.51 16.92 -13.72
CA SER A 44 16.37 15.55 -13.20
C SER A 44 16.41 15.54 -11.67
N HIS A 45 17.25 16.38 -11.05
CA HIS A 45 17.23 16.60 -9.60
C HIS A 45 15.95 17.29 -9.13
N ILE A 46 15.46 18.31 -9.84
CA ILE A 46 14.16 18.92 -9.51
C ILE A 46 13.04 17.89 -9.62
N LYS A 47 13.05 17.02 -10.65
CA LYS A 47 12.06 15.93 -10.77
C LYS A 47 12.17 14.92 -9.64
N LEU A 48 13.38 14.54 -9.22
CA LEU A 48 13.60 13.59 -8.12
C LEU A 48 13.19 14.19 -6.78
N VAL A 49 13.60 15.43 -6.49
CA VAL A 49 13.21 16.18 -5.29
C VAL A 49 11.71 16.43 -5.30
N SER A 50 11.09 16.73 -6.44
CA SER A 50 9.63 16.84 -6.56
C SER A 50 8.94 15.49 -6.33
N ARG A 51 9.50 14.39 -6.84
CA ARG A 51 8.96 13.02 -6.66
C ARG A 51 9.04 12.57 -5.20
N SER A 52 10.19 12.73 -4.55
CA SER A 52 10.35 12.56 -3.10
C SER A 52 9.48 13.58 -2.35
N ALA A 53 9.29 14.79 -2.90
CA ALA A 53 8.42 15.79 -2.30
C ALA A 53 6.97 15.33 -2.22
N PHE A 54 6.41 14.88 -3.33
CA PHE A 54 5.08 14.32 -3.43
C PHE A 54 4.92 13.02 -2.64
N PHE A 55 5.92 12.13 -2.62
CA PHE A 55 5.90 10.91 -1.81
C PHE A 55 5.77 11.23 -0.31
N HIS A 56 6.64 12.11 0.22
CA HIS A 56 6.59 12.51 1.61
C HIS A 56 5.40 13.43 1.91
N LEU A 57 4.95 14.29 0.99
CA LEU A 57 3.74 15.09 1.15
C LEU A 57 2.50 14.19 1.23
N ARG A 58 2.40 13.14 0.42
CA ARG A 58 1.30 12.17 0.46
C ARG A 58 1.35 11.32 1.74
N ASN A 59 2.55 10.94 2.20
CA ASN A 59 2.72 10.33 3.52
C ASN A 59 2.38 11.29 4.66
N ILE A 60 2.66 12.59 4.53
CA ILE A 60 2.27 13.63 5.49
C ILE A 60 0.76 13.88 5.47
N THR A 61 0.11 13.94 4.30
CA THR A 61 -1.36 13.98 4.16
C THR A 61 -2.02 12.77 4.80
N ARG A 62 -1.35 11.60 4.79
CA ARG A 62 -1.81 10.39 5.47
C ARG A 62 -1.49 10.35 6.97
N ILE A 63 -0.34 10.86 7.41
CA ILE A 63 -0.01 11.02 8.84
C ILE A 63 -0.95 12.07 9.47
N ARG A 64 -1.34 13.10 8.72
CA ARG A 64 -2.37 14.08 9.10
C ARG A 64 -3.74 13.47 9.37
N LYS A 65 -4.09 12.37 8.69
CA LYS A 65 -5.33 11.61 8.94
C LYS A 65 -5.33 10.91 10.30
N LEU A 66 -4.16 10.69 10.92
CA LEU A 66 -3.99 9.98 12.19
C LEU A 66 -3.70 10.90 13.38
N LEU A 67 -3.18 12.11 13.15
CA LEU A 67 -2.81 13.06 14.20
C LEU A 67 -3.98 13.97 14.64
N THR A 68 -3.86 14.57 15.83
CA THR A 68 -4.69 15.70 16.27
C THR A 68 -4.29 16.96 15.48
N GLN A 69 -5.20 17.94 15.36
CA GLN A 69 -4.93 19.21 14.66
C GLN A 69 -3.60 19.86 15.08
N HIS A 70 -3.34 19.90 16.39
CA HIS A 70 -2.18 20.58 16.95
C HIS A 70 -0.85 19.88 16.63
N ASP A 71 -0.82 18.54 16.67
CA ASP A 71 0.39 17.76 16.40
C ASP A 71 0.68 17.69 14.90
N ALA A 72 -0.36 17.61 14.08
CA ALA A 72 -0.26 17.64 12.62
C ALA A 72 0.29 18.99 12.13
N GLU A 73 -0.21 20.11 12.66
CA GLU A 73 0.27 21.46 12.32
C GLU A 73 1.76 21.65 12.66
N LYS A 74 2.20 21.19 13.84
CA LYS A 74 3.62 21.26 14.25
C LYS A 74 4.54 20.42 13.37
N LEU A 75 4.16 19.17 13.09
CA LEU A 75 4.99 18.23 12.33
C LEU A 75 5.09 18.65 10.86
N VAL A 76 3.99 19.12 10.27
CA VAL A 76 3.95 19.68 8.92
C VAL A 76 4.78 20.96 8.86
N HIS A 77 4.59 21.89 9.79
CA HIS A 77 5.33 23.14 9.79
C HIS A 77 6.83 22.86 9.83
N ALA A 78 7.29 21.97 10.72
CA ALA A 78 8.70 21.58 10.83
C ALA A 78 9.24 20.90 9.56
N PHE A 79 8.45 20.02 8.93
CA PHE A 79 8.86 19.34 7.71
C PHE A 79 8.91 20.28 6.50
N VAL A 80 7.91 21.16 6.36
CA VAL A 80 7.80 22.10 5.25
C VAL A 80 8.86 23.19 5.37
N THR A 81 9.14 23.72 6.57
CA THR A 81 10.25 24.67 6.75
C THR A 81 11.60 24.02 6.45
N SER A 82 11.86 22.81 6.96
CA SER A 82 13.11 22.09 6.67
C SER A 82 13.34 21.86 5.17
N ARG A 83 12.29 21.53 4.41
CA ARG A 83 12.39 21.36 2.95
C ARG A 83 12.39 22.64 2.15
N LEU A 84 11.68 23.68 2.58
CA LEU A 84 11.74 25.00 1.97
C LEU A 84 13.15 25.60 2.15
N ASP A 85 13.76 25.42 3.32
CA ASP A 85 15.13 25.84 3.59
C ASP A 85 16.14 25.09 2.70
N TYR A 86 15.96 23.77 2.53
CA TYR A 86 16.76 22.98 1.59
C TYR A 86 16.59 23.42 0.13
N CYS A 87 15.35 23.67 -0.31
CA CYS A 87 15.08 24.19 -1.65
C CYS A 87 15.70 25.58 -1.85
N ASN A 88 15.55 26.49 -0.88
CA ASN A 88 16.15 27.82 -0.90
C ASN A 88 17.68 27.76 -0.93
N SER A 89 18.30 26.81 -0.21
CA SER A 89 19.74 26.57 -0.24
C SER A 89 20.25 26.02 -1.58
N LEU A 90 19.45 25.22 -2.30
CA LEU A 90 19.79 24.76 -3.65
C LEU A 90 19.64 25.86 -4.71
N LEU A 91 18.78 26.85 -4.44
CA LEU A 91 18.38 27.89 -5.39
C LEU A 91 19.21 29.18 -5.29
N SER A 92 19.96 29.37 -4.21
CA SER A 92 20.90 30.49 -4.05
C SER A 92 22.04 30.51 -5.10
N GLY A 93 22.16 29.45 -5.92
CA GLY A 93 23.17 29.31 -6.98
C GLY A 93 22.66 29.35 -8.42
N CYS A 94 21.38 29.64 -8.71
CA CYS A 94 20.83 29.56 -10.08
C CYS A 94 20.15 30.85 -10.54
N PRO A 95 20.69 31.58 -11.54
CA PRO A 95 20.05 32.74 -12.10
C PRO A 95 19.02 32.33 -13.18
N ASN A 96 17.76 32.68 -12.94
CA ASN A 96 16.70 32.85 -13.94
C ASN A 96 16.16 31.61 -14.67
N ASN A 97 15.28 30.84 -14.00
CA ASN A 97 13.95 30.42 -14.50
C ASN A 97 13.09 29.63 -13.47
N SER A 98 13.47 29.63 -12.19
CA SER A 98 12.93 28.75 -11.14
C SER A 98 11.69 29.28 -10.40
N LEU A 99 11.24 30.51 -10.69
CA LEU A 99 10.15 31.17 -9.95
C LEU A 99 8.79 30.45 -10.10
N ARG A 100 8.48 29.87 -11.27
CA ARG A 100 7.19 29.16 -11.51
C ARG A 100 7.10 27.84 -10.76
N SER A 101 8.18 27.06 -10.75
CA SER A 101 8.27 25.80 -10.00
C SER A 101 8.29 26.06 -8.49
N LEU A 102 8.99 27.11 -8.05
CA LEU A 102 8.93 27.60 -6.67
C LEU A 102 7.53 28.02 -6.25
N GLN A 103 6.81 28.79 -7.08
CA GLN A 103 5.43 29.17 -6.80
C GLN A 103 4.50 27.96 -6.75
N LEU A 104 4.71 26.94 -7.58
CA LEU A 104 3.93 25.69 -7.51
C LEU A 104 4.18 24.94 -6.20
N ILE A 105 5.44 24.85 -5.75
CA ILE A 105 5.80 24.21 -4.48
C ILE A 105 5.30 25.02 -3.29
N GLN A 106 5.46 26.35 -3.32
CA GLN A 106 4.97 27.27 -2.29
C GLN A 106 3.45 27.29 -2.23
N ASN A 107 2.74 27.27 -3.37
CA ASN A 107 1.27 27.20 -3.40
C ASN A 107 0.77 25.82 -2.95
N ALA A 108 1.45 24.73 -3.31
CA ALA A 108 1.13 23.40 -2.80
C ALA A 108 1.36 23.31 -1.28
N ALA A 109 2.47 23.87 -0.80
CA ALA A 109 2.80 23.96 0.63
C ALA A 109 1.82 24.88 1.38
N ALA A 110 1.43 26.02 0.81
CA ALA A 110 0.46 26.95 1.38
C ALA A 110 -0.92 26.30 1.47
N ARG A 111 -1.40 25.61 0.43
CA ARG A 111 -2.65 24.82 0.47
C ARG A 111 -2.63 23.76 1.57
N VAL A 112 -1.48 23.11 1.73
CA VAL A 112 -1.22 22.13 2.79
C VAL A 112 -1.25 22.81 4.18
N LEU A 113 -0.73 24.03 4.33
CA LEU A 113 -0.60 24.77 5.60
C LEU A 113 -1.87 25.52 6.04
N THR A 114 -2.69 26.05 5.12
CA THR A 114 -3.78 27.00 5.48
C THR A 114 -5.20 26.46 5.35
N GLY A 115 -5.45 25.30 4.71
CA GLY A 115 -6.83 24.87 4.39
C GLY A 115 -7.47 23.82 5.31
N CYS A 116 -6.71 23.07 6.12
CA CYS A 116 -7.19 21.73 6.52
C CYS A 116 -8.23 21.70 7.67
N TRP A 117 -8.44 22.79 8.42
CA TRP A 117 -9.33 22.78 9.60
C TRP A 117 -10.38 23.88 9.62
N SER A 118 -10.26 24.93 8.80
CA SER A 118 -11.15 26.09 8.87
C SER A 118 -12.52 25.89 8.22
N GLU A 119 -12.72 24.84 7.41
CA GLU A 119 -13.99 24.56 6.72
C GLU A 119 -14.66 23.23 7.12
N ARG A 120 -14.13 22.51 8.13
CA ARG A 120 -14.80 21.29 8.61
C ARG A 120 -16.08 21.67 9.35
N THR A 121 -17.22 21.25 8.81
CA THR A 121 -18.52 21.49 9.45
C THR A 121 -18.76 20.57 10.63
N GLU A 122 -19.79 20.86 11.42
CA GLU A 122 -20.17 20.04 12.57
C GLU A 122 -20.41 18.57 12.21
N VAL A 123 -20.96 18.30 11.03
CA VAL A 123 -21.15 16.94 10.51
C VAL A 123 -19.81 16.22 10.30
N HIS A 124 -18.79 16.91 9.78
CA HIS A 124 -17.45 16.34 9.63
C HIS A 124 -16.82 16.03 10.98
N ARG A 125 -16.96 16.95 11.95
CA ARG A 125 -16.40 16.78 13.29
C ARG A 125 -17.06 15.61 14.02
N ALA A 126 -18.39 15.54 14.02
CA ALA A 126 -19.14 14.44 14.63
C ALA A 126 -18.78 13.08 14.01
N ALA A 127 -18.68 13.02 12.67
CA ALA A 127 -18.27 11.82 11.94
C ALA A 127 -16.83 11.39 12.26
N SER A 128 -15.88 12.33 12.33
CA SER A 128 -14.46 12.04 12.64
C SER A 128 -14.30 11.56 14.09
N GLN A 129 -15.06 12.12 15.03
CA GLN A 129 -14.97 11.81 16.46
C GLN A 129 -15.79 10.57 16.88
N GLY A 130 -16.66 10.05 16.00
CA GLY A 130 -17.52 8.92 16.33
C GLY A 130 -18.73 9.30 17.19
N HIS A 131 -19.12 10.56 17.22
CA HIS A 131 -20.28 11.02 18.01
C HIS A 131 -21.60 10.69 17.27
N ALA A 132 -21.96 9.41 17.20
CA ALA A 132 -23.10 8.91 16.43
C ALA A 132 -24.42 9.61 16.79
N ALA A 133 -24.71 9.82 18.08
CA ALA A 133 -25.92 10.53 18.53
C ALA A 133 -25.98 11.97 18.02
N GLN A 134 -24.88 12.74 18.16
CA GLN A 134 -24.82 14.11 17.65
C GLN A 134 -24.93 14.15 16.13
N LEU A 135 -24.32 13.19 15.44
CA LEU A 135 -24.41 13.06 13.99
C LEU A 135 -25.85 12.78 13.55
N GLN A 136 -26.57 11.90 14.27
CA GLN A 136 -27.96 11.58 14.02
C GLN A 136 -28.86 12.81 14.19
N ASP A 137 -28.68 13.57 15.28
CA ASP A 137 -29.42 14.82 15.53
C ASP A 137 -29.19 15.84 14.40
N LEU A 138 -27.94 15.99 13.95
CA LEU A 138 -27.59 16.88 12.84
C LEU A 138 -28.29 16.46 11.54
N ILE A 139 -28.28 15.16 11.21
CA ILE A 139 -28.97 14.63 10.03
C ILE A 139 -30.48 14.89 10.12
N GLN A 140 -31.09 14.64 11.28
CA GLN A 140 -32.52 14.88 11.51
C GLN A 140 -32.89 16.38 11.44
N SER A 141 -31.97 17.27 11.83
CA SER A 141 -32.14 18.72 11.66
C SER A 141 -31.97 19.22 10.22
N GLY A 142 -31.70 18.33 9.26
CA GLY A 142 -31.56 18.65 7.83
C GLY A 142 -30.13 18.99 7.39
N ALA A 143 -29.11 18.60 8.15
CA ALA A 143 -27.73 18.81 7.73
C ALA A 143 -27.39 17.97 6.48
N SER A 144 -26.70 18.58 5.52
CA SER A 144 -26.28 17.89 4.29
C SER A 144 -25.15 16.89 4.57
N VAL A 145 -25.41 15.60 4.35
CA VAL A 145 -24.44 14.50 4.54
C VAL A 145 -23.36 14.44 3.45
N ASN A 146 -23.62 15.07 2.30
CA ASN A 146 -22.71 15.12 1.15
C ASN A 146 -21.94 16.43 1.06
N MET A 147 -21.89 17.19 2.16
CA MET A 147 -21.07 18.38 2.23
C MET A 147 -19.59 18.03 2.05
N VAL A 148 -18.86 18.89 1.35
CA VAL A 148 -17.42 18.75 1.14
C VAL A 148 -16.69 19.84 1.90
N ALA A 149 -15.70 19.45 2.69
CA ALA A 149 -14.69 20.34 3.23
C ALA A 149 -13.56 20.56 2.20
N VAL A 150 -12.49 21.23 2.62
CA VAL A 150 -11.25 21.36 1.85
C VAL A 150 -10.79 19.98 1.35
N ASP A 151 -10.20 19.98 0.16
CA ASP A 151 -9.74 18.77 -0.52
C ASP A 151 -10.85 17.79 -0.92
N SER A 152 -12.10 18.27 -1.01
CA SER A 152 -13.27 17.46 -1.40
C SER A 152 -13.50 16.28 -0.45
N ILE A 153 -13.13 16.45 0.83
CA ILE A 153 -13.36 15.46 1.89
C ILE A 153 -14.81 15.56 2.34
N THR A 154 -15.51 14.43 2.41
CA THR A 154 -16.89 14.36 2.93
C THR A 154 -16.89 13.84 4.38
N PRO A 155 -17.99 13.99 5.14
CA PRO A 155 -18.12 13.37 6.46
C PRO A 155 -17.91 11.85 6.42
N LEU A 156 -18.31 11.20 5.32
CA LEU A 156 -18.11 9.77 5.13
C LEU A 156 -16.62 9.40 5.05
N HIS A 157 -15.79 10.21 4.37
CA HIS A 157 -14.34 10.00 4.39
C HIS A 157 -13.77 10.09 5.81
N GLU A 158 -14.17 11.10 6.60
CA GLU A 158 -13.70 11.28 7.98
C GLU A 158 -14.06 10.08 8.88
N ALA A 159 -15.31 9.60 8.81
CA ALA A 159 -15.75 8.43 9.56
C ALA A 159 -14.96 7.18 9.14
N CYS A 160 -14.72 6.97 7.84
CA CYS A 160 -13.97 5.82 7.32
C CYS A 160 -12.50 5.84 7.74
N VAL A 161 -11.82 6.98 7.63
CA VAL A 161 -10.42 7.16 8.06
C VAL A 161 -10.24 6.87 9.54
N ARG A 162 -11.23 7.24 10.36
CA ARG A 162 -11.21 7.07 11.82
C ARG A 162 -11.81 5.73 12.27
N GLY A 163 -12.32 4.91 11.35
CA GLY A 163 -12.90 3.60 11.63
C GLY A 163 -14.25 3.64 12.37
N GLN A 164 -14.99 4.75 12.29
CA GLN A 164 -16.24 4.98 13.02
C GLN A 164 -17.43 4.29 12.34
N ALA A 165 -17.57 2.98 12.52
CA ALA A 165 -18.56 2.17 11.79
C ALA A 165 -20.02 2.64 11.97
N GLU A 166 -20.41 3.02 13.19
CA GLU A 166 -21.77 3.54 13.47
C GLU A 166 -22.03 4.85 12.71
N CYS A 167 -21.05 5.76 12.66
CA CYS A 167 -21.18 6.99 11.88
C CYS A 167 -21.20 6.72 10.37
N VAL A 168 -20.42 5.75 9.88
CA VAL A 168 -20.46 5.31 8.48
C VAL A 168 -21.86 4.80 8.12
N GLN A 169 -22.44 3.95 8.96
CA GLN A 169 -23.79 3.42 8.75
C GLN A 169 -24.82 4.56 8.68
N LEU A 170 -24.85 5.46 9.66
CA LEU A 170 -25.78 6.60 9.68
C LEU A 170 -25.66 7.49 8.43
N LEU A 171 -24.44 7.76 7.98
CA LEU A 171 -24.19 8.58 6.80
C LEU A 171 -24.68 7.88 5.52
N LEU A 172 -24.42 6.58 5.38
CA LEU A 172 -24.87 5.80 4.22
C LEU A 172 -26.40 5.67 4.17
N GLU A 173 -27.05 5.42 5.30
CA GLU A 173 -28.51 5.39 5.44
C GLU A 173 -29.16 6.73 5.09
N ALA A 174 -28.47 7.84 5.40
CA ALA A 174 -28.90 9.20 5.06
C ALA A 174 -28.57 9.61 3.60
N GLY A 175 -28.05 8.70 2.76
CA GLY A 175 -27.79 8.95 1.34
C GLY A 175 -26.43 9.58 1.04
N ALA A 176 -25.41 9.32 1.87
CA ALA A 176 -24.04 9.72 1.55
C ALA A 176 -23.53 9.03 0.27
N GLN A 177 -22.77 9.76 -0.54
CA GLN A 177 -22.16 9.27 -1.77
C GLN A 177 -21.02 8.30 -1.44
N VAL A 178 -21.30 7.00 -1.60
CA VAL A 178 -20.38 5.90 -1.24
C VAL A 178 -19.04 5.93 -2.01
N ASP A 179 -19.07 6.34 -3.28
CA ASP A 179 -17.91 6.43 -4.18
C ASP A 179 -17.41 7.87 -4.36
N ALA A 180 -17.76 8.79 -3.44
CA ALA A 180 -17.25 10.17 -3.49
C ALA A 180 -15.72 10.17 -3.56
N ARG A 181 -15.14 11.06 -4.37
CA ARG A 181 -13.69 11.14 -4.53
C ARG A 181 -13.17 12.46 -3.99
N ASN A 182 -12.16 12.38 -3.13
CA ASN A 182 -11.42 13.56 -2.69
C ASN A 182 -10.46 14.05 -3.79
N VAL A 183 -9.69 15.12 -3.56
CA VAL A 183 -8.74 15.67 -4.55
C VAL A 183 -7.59 14.73 -4.94
N ASP A 184 -7.22 13.80 -4.06
CA ASP A 184 -6.26 12.74 -4.35
C ASP A 184 -6.91 11.57 -5.12
N GLY A 185 -8.24 11.65 -5.27
CA GLY A 185 -9.09 10.63 -5.86
C GLY A 185 -9.26 9.39 -4.98
N SER A 186 -8.97 9.48 -3.68
CA SER A 186 -9.34 8.45 -2.69
C SER A 186 -10.86 8.41 -2.53
N THR A 187 -11.39 7.20 -2.32
CA THR A 187 -12.79 6.97 -1.96
C THR A 187 -12.92 6.65 -0.46
N PRO A 188 -14.13 6.72 0.13
CA PRO A 188 -14.36 6.22 1.49
C PRO A 188 -13.89 4.77 1.69
N LEU A 189 -14.04 3.90 0.69
CA LEU A 189 -13.56 2.53 0.74
C LEU A 189 -12.03 2.45 0.82
N CYS A 190 -11.31 3.25 0.03
CA CYS A 190 -9.86 3.38 0.11
C CYS A 190 -9.43 3.81 1.53
N ASP A 191 -10.12 4.79 2.10
CA ASP A 191 -9.83 5.33 3.42
C ASP A 191 -10.09 4.32 4.55
N ALA A 192 -11.20 3.58 4.49
CA ALA A 192 -11.50 2.50 5.43
C ALA A 192 -10.50 1.34 5.33
N CYS A 193 -10.08 0.98 4.12
CA CYS A 193 -9.07 -0.05 3.88
C CYS A 193 -7.69 0.35 4.43
N SER A 194 -7.30 1.61 4.26
CA SER A 194 -6.06 2.18 4.82
C SER A 194 -6.09 2.17 6.35
N ALA A 195 -7.22 2.53 6.95
CA ALA A 195 -7.43 2.52 8.40
C ALA A 195 -7.53 1.12 9.02
N GLY A 196 -7.86 0.10 8.21
CA GLY A 196 -8.02 -1.27 8.67
C GLY A 196 -9.34 -1.56 9.36
N SER A 197 -10.32 -0.66 9.24
CA SER A 197 -11.65 -0.87 9.80
C SER A 197 -12.45 -1.83 8.94
N LEU A 198 -12.35 -3.12 9.26
CA LEU A 198 -13.03 -4.19 8.53
C LEU A 198 -14.55 -3.97 8.48
N GLU A 199 -15.14 -3.45 9.56
CA GLU A 199 -16.58 -3.21 9.63
C GLU A 199 -17.01 -2.07 8.70
N CYS A 200 -16.26 -0.96 8.65
CA CYS A 200 -16.50 0.09 7.67
C CYS A 200 -16.35 -0.43 6.23
N VAL A 201 -15.37 -1.29 5.97
CA VAL A 201 -15.17 -1.90 4.64
C VAL A 201 -16.37 -2.74 4.22
N LYS A 202 -16.92 -3.58 5.13
CA LYS A 202 -18.14 -4.35 4.85
C LYS A 202 -19.33 -3.44 4.54
N LEU A 203 -19.61 -2.48 5.42
CA LEU A 203 -20.73 -1.56 5.26
C LEU A 203 -20.68 -0.83 3.92
N LEU A 204 -19.51 -0.33 3.52
CA LEU A 204 -19.33 0.35 2.25
C LEU A 204 -19.60 -0.58 1.05
N LEU A 205 -19.11 -1.82 1.09
CA LEU A 205 -19.33 -2.80 0.02
C LEU A 205 -20.80 -3.24 -0.06
N GLU A 206 -21.48 -3.40 1.07
CA GLU A 206 -22.91 -3.68 1.15
C GLU A 206 -23.75 -2.53 0.55
N HIS A 207 -23.30 -1.28 0.74
CA HIS A 207 -23.89 -0.09 0.12
C HIS A 207 -23.36 0.19 -1.31
N GLY A 208 -22.71 -0.78 -1.95
CA GLY A 208 -22.36 -0.73 -3.37
C GLY A 208 -21.05 0.01 -3.71
N ALA A 209 -20.14 0.19 -2.75
CA ALA A 209 -18.82 0.74 -3.02
C ALA A 209 -18.06 -0.11 -4.05
N LYS A 210 -17.37 0.55 -4.99
CA LYS A 210 -16.62 -0.17 -6.03
C LYS A 210 -15.24 -0.60 -5.53
N ALA A 211 -15.03 -1.91 -5.37
CA ALA A 211 -13.72 -2.48 -5.04
C ALA A 211 -12.67 -2.26 -6.14
N ASN A 212 -13.12 -2.18 -7.40
CA ASN A 212 -12.29 -1.95 -8.58
C ASN A 212 -12.55 -0.54 -9.14
N THR A 213 -11.84 0.45 -8.61
CA THR A 213 -11.90 1.83 -9.12
C THR A 213 -10.96 2.01 -10.31
N ALA A 214 -11.37 2.82 -11.28
CA ALA A 214 -10.48 3.21 -12.37
C ALA A 214 -9.26 3.95 -11.80
N LEU A 215 -8.08 3.38 -12.03
CA LEU A 215 -6.82 3.94 -11.58
C LEU A 215 -6.42 5.08 -12.51
N THR A 216 -6.22 6.26 -11.91
CA THR A 216 -5.57 7.42 -12.51
C THR A 216 -4.17 7.57 -11.92
N SER A 217 -3.40 8.52 -12.44
CA SER A 217 -2.03 8.79 -11.96
C SER A 217 -1.93 9.19 -10.49
N ARG A 218 -3.04 9.50 -9.80
CA ARG A 218 -3.05 9.91 -8.39
C ARG A 218 -3.68 8.88 -7.45
N THR A 219 -4.35 7.86 -7.99
CA THR A 219 -5.29 7.05 -7.20
C THR A 219 -4.76 5.65 -6.96
N ALA A 220 -4.70 5.25 -5.69
CA ALA A 220 -4.47 3.86 -5.31
C ALA A 220 -5.80 3.08 -5.32
N SER A 221 -5.77 1.78 -5.61
CA SER A 221 -6.95 0.93 -5.41
C SER A 221 -7.20 0.69 -3.91
N PRO A 222 -8.42 0.33 -3.50
CA PRO A 222 -8.69 -0.11 -2.14
C PRO A 222 -7.75 -1.22 -1.67
N LEU A 223 -7.36 -2.13 -2.58
CA LEU A 223 -6.42 -3.22 -2.29
C LEU A 223 -5.00 -2.70 -2.03
N HIS A 224 -4.55 -1.68 -2.77
CA HIS A 224 -3.28 -1.01 -2.44
C HIS A 224 -3.36 -0.36 -1.06
N GLU A 225 -4.45 0.31 -0.72
CA GLU A 225 -4.61 0.98 0.58
C GLU A 225 -4.65 -0.02 1.75
N ALA A 226 -5.34 -1.16 1.58
CA ALA A 226 -5.31 -2.24 2.57
C ALA A 226 -3.89 -2.81 2.77
N CYS A 227 -3.12 -2.97 1.69
CA CYS A 227 -1.71 -3.38 1.79
C CYS A 227 -0.82 -2.29 2.39
N MET A 228 -1.10 -1.01 2.10
CA MET A 228 -0.36 0.13 2.66
C MET A 228 -0.58 0.26 4.17
N GLY A 229 -1.76 -0.11 4.67
CA GLY A 229 -2.07 -0.14 6.10
C GLY A 229 -1.69 -1.44 6.80
N GLY A 230 -1.20 -2.47 6.08
CA GLY A 230 -0.89 -3.79 6.65
C GLY A 230 -2.12 -4.60 7.08
N ASN A 231 -3.29 -4.26 6.54
CA ASN A 231 -4.59 -4.76 7.00
C ASN A 231 -4.98 -6.06 6.28
N ALA A 232 -4.34 -7.17 6.66
CA ALA A 232 -4.50 -8.47 5.98
C ALA A 232 -5.96 -8.96 5.92
N ASP A 233 -6.79 -8.66 6.91
CA ASP A 233 -8.21 -9.06 6.88
C ASP A 233 -9.03 -8.22 5.89
N CYS A 234 -8.72 -6.94 5.73
CA CYS A 234 -9.29 -6.12 4.67
C CYS A 234 -8.82 -6.62 3.29
N VAL A 235 -7.55 -7.01 3.15
CA VAL A 235 -7.01 -7.63 1.92
C VAL A 235 -7.79 -8.91 1.58
N LYS A 236 -7.98 -9.82 2.54
CA LYS A 236 -8.78 -11.05 2.34
C LYS A 236 -10.21 -10.74 1.87
N LEU A 237 -10.86 -9.75 2.50
CA LEU A 237 -12.22 -9.36 2.16
C LEU A 237 -12.29 -8.78 0.74
N LEU A 238 -11.38 -7.87 0.39
CA LEU A 238 -11.30 -7.29 -0.95
C LEU A 238 -11.07 -8.35 -2.04
N ILE A 239 -10.23 -9.35 -1.76
CA ILE A 239 -10.03 -10.49 -2.66
C ILE A 239 -11.32 -11.29 -2.83
N ALA A 240 -12.11 -11.44 -1.76
CA ALA A 240 -13.40 -12.14 -1.82
C ALA A 240 -14.47 -11.42 -2.64
N VAL A 241 -14.33 -10.11 -2.86
CA VAL A 241 -15.18 -9.33 -3.76
C VAL A 241 -14.53 -9.06 -5.13
N ASP A 242 -13.55 -9.89 -5.50
CA ASP A 242 -12.85 -9.87 -6.80
C ASP A 242 -12.10 -8.55 -7.08
N ALA A 243 -11.47 -7.98 -6.05
CA ALA A 243 -10.56 -6.85 -6.23
C ALA A 243 -9.35 -7.24 -7.11
N GLY A 244 -8.97 -6.36 -8.04
CA GLY A 244 -7.89 -6.60 -8.99
C GLY A 244 -6.52 -6.73 -8.31
N LEU A 245 -6.04 -7.96 -8.17
CA LEU A 245 -4.72 -8.30 -7.62
C LEU A 245 -3.54 -7.67 -8.39
N GLU A 246 -3.74 -7.45 -9.69
CA GLU A 246 -2.74 -6.90 -10.61
C GLU A 246 -3.03 -5.43 -10.96
N ALA A 247 -3.87 -4.76 -10.16
CA ALA A 247 -4.03 -3.31 -10.21
C ALA A 247 -2.64 -2.66 -10.19
N TYR A 248 -2.37 -1.73 -11.11
CA TYR A 248 -1.04 -1.13 -11.23
C TYR A 248 -1.08 0.37 -10.95
N ASP A 249 -0.39 0.79 -9.90
CA ASP A 249 -0.10 2.18 -9.57
C ASP A 249 1.29 2.58 -10.11
N LEU A 250 1.41 3.78 -10.69
CA LEU A 250 2.65 4.27 -11.30
C LEU A 250 3.82 4.42 -10.32
N TYR A 251 3.52 4.68 -9.05
CA TYR A 251 4.51 4.89 -7.99
C TYR A 251 4.77 3.60 -7.23
N TYR A 252 3.70 2.91 -6.84
CA TYR A 252 3.75 1.78 -5.92
C TYR A 252 3.80 0.41 -6.61
N GLY A 253 3.48 0.33 -7.91
CA GLY A 253 3.42 -0.93 -8.64
C GLY A 253 2.13 -1.68 -8.37
N THR A 254 2.22 -2.99 -8.13
CA THR A 254 1.06 -3.81 -7.76
C THR A 254 0.85 -3.82 -6.24
N PRO A 255 -0.33 -4.24 -5.73
CA PRO A 255 -0.55 -4.43 -4.29
C PRO A 255 0.50 -5.31 -3.61
N LEU A 256 1.05 -6.31 -4.33
CA LEU A 256 2.14 -7.14 -3.82
C LEU A 256 3.43 -6.35 -3.62
N HIS A 257 3.76 -5.41 -4.54
CA HIS A 257 4.92 -4.52 -4.35
C HIS A 257 4.76 -3.65 -3.11
N VAL A 258 3.55 -3.12 -2.86
CA VAL A 258 3.24 -2.36 -1.65
C VAL A 258 3.43 -3.20 -0.39
N ALA A 259 2.83 -4.39 -0.34
CA ALA A 259 2.92 -5.26 0.82
C ALA A 259 4.38 -5.65 1.12
N CYS A 260 5.19 -5.90 0.09
CA CYS A 260 6.63 -6.15 0.24
C CYS A 260 7.41 -4.91 0.69
N ALA A 261 7.06 -3.72 0.20
CA ALA A 261 7.71 -2.46 0.59
C ALA A 261 7.44 -2.11 2.06
N ASN A 262 6.26 -2.45 2.57
CA ASN A 262 5.88 -2.27 3.97
C ASN A 262 6.31 -3.40 4.90
N ASP A 263 6.87 -4.48 4.36
CA ASP A 263 7.23 -5.69 5.10
C ASP A 263 6.04 -6.40 5.78
N ASP A 264 4.85 -6.28 5.21
CA ASP A 264 3.64 -6.91 5.76
C ASP A 264 3.51 -8.36 5.27
N ILE A 265 4.22 -9.26 5.93
CA ILE A 265 4.26 -10.71 5.62
C ILE A 265 2.86 -11.33 5.51
N ASN A 266 1.93 -10.93 6.38
CA ASN A 266 0.56 -11.44 6.35
C ASN A 266 -0.18 -11.03 5.08
N CYS A 267 -0.05 -9.76 4.66
CA CYS A 267 -0.65 -9.28 3.40
C CYS A 267 -0.03 -10.00 2.20
N VAL A 268 1.28 -10.19 2.20
CA VAL A 268 1.99 -10.93 1.14
C VAL A 268 1.49 -12.38 1.04
N LYS A 269 1.40 -13.10 2.16
CA LYS A 269 0.86 -14.46 2.19
C LYS A 269 -0.57 -14.51 1.68
N VAL A 270 -1.43 -13.57 2.08
CA VAL A 270 -2.81 -13.49 1.61
C VAL A 270 -2.87 -13.24 0.10
N LEU A 271 -2.10 -12.27 -0.42
CA LEU A 271 -2.07 -11.93 -1.85
C LEU A 271 -1.56 -13.08 -2.72
N LEU A 272 -0.52 -13.78 -2.27
CA LEU A 272 0.05 -14.91 -2.99
C LEU A 272 -0.87 -16.16 -2.94
N ASN A 273 -1.64 -16.31 -1.85
CA ASN A 273 -2.65 -17.37 -1.72
C ASN A 273 -4.04 -17.01 -2.25
N ALA A 274 -4.25 -15.78 -2.71
CA ALA A 274 -5.53 -15.19 -3.09
C ALA A 274 -6.37 -15.96 -4.14
N GLY A 275 -5.82 -17.00 -4.76
CA GLY A 275 -6.58 -17.91 -5.62
C GLY A 275 -7.83 -18.53 -4.95
N GLU A 276 -7.89 -18.54 -3.61
CA GLU A 276 -8.92 -19.21 -2.80
C GLU A 276 -10.38 -18.75 -3.00
N SER A 277 -10.64 -17.47 -3.34
CA SER A 277 -11.94 -16.86 -3.02
C SER A 277 -13.04 -16.97 -4.08
N ARG A 278 -13.06 -18.05 -4.88
CA ARG A 278 -14.16 -18.30 -5.83
C ARG A 278 -15.19 -19.24 -5.22
N ARG A 279 -16.32 -18.69 -4.77
CA ARG A 279 -17.57 -19.43 -4.53
C ARG A 279 -18.19 -19.83 -5.87
N ASP A 280 -17.71 -20.94 -6.44
CA ASP A 280 -18.50 -21.71 -7.40
C ASP A 280 -18.88 -23.04 -6.74
N ASP A 281 -20.13 -23.15 -6.30
CA ASP A 281 -20.73 -24.34 -5.68
C ASP A 281 -21.07 -25.44 -6.71
N THR A 282 -20.59 -25.32 -7.95
CA THR A 282 -20.89 -26.24 -9.06
C THR A 282 -19.71 -27.09 -9.51
N CYS A 283 -18.81 -27.48 -8.60
CA CYS A 283 -17.73 -28.40 -8.98
C CYS A 283 -18.21 -29.86 -8.82
N PRO A 284 -18.34 -30.64 -9.91
CA PRO A 284 -18.59 -32.07 -9.80
C PRO A 284 -17.41 -32.74 -9.09
N LYS A 285 -17.69 -33.76 -8.27
CA LYS A 285 -16.68 -34.54 -7.52
C LYS A 285 -15.59 -35.01 -8.49
N MET A 286 -14.39 -34.44 -8.41
CA MET A 286 -13.26 -34.87 -9.23
C MET A 286 -12.75 -36.20 -8.68
N SER A 287 -12.88 -37.25 -9.48
CA SER A 287 -12.12 -38.47 -9.27
C SER A 287 -10.68 -38.28 -9.75
N ASN A 288 -9.74 -39.08 -9.24
CA ASN A 288 -8.31 -39.03 -9.63
C ASN A 288 -8.09 -39.17 -11.16
N SER A 289 -9.09 -39.64 -11.91
CA SER A 289 -9.04 -39.76 -13.38
C SER A 289 -9.25 -38.43 -14.13
N CYS A 290 -9.85 -37.41 -13.50
CA CYS A 290 -10.17 -36.13 -14.17
C CYS A 290 -8.99 -35.14 -14.22
N ILE A 291 -7.87 -35.45 -13.54
CA ILE A 291 -6.64 -34.63 -13.60
C ILE A 291 -6.00 -34.69 -15.00
N LEU A 292 -6.32 -35.71 -15.81
CA LEU A 292 -5.68 -35.97 -17.10
C LEU A 292 -6.47 -35.47 -18.32
N THR A 293 -7.73 -35.04 -18.15
CA THR A 293 -8.55 -34.55 -19.27
C THR A 293 -8.45 -33.03 -19.36
N PHE A 294 -7.57 -32.60 -20.27
CA PHE A 294 -7.37 -31.23 -20.74
C PHE A 294 -8.70 -30.57 -21.16
N ASP A 295 -9.13 -29.53 -20.45
CA ASP A 295 -10.02 -28.52 -21.00
C ASP A 295 -9.47 -27.12 -20.64
N LEU A 296 -9.01 -26.39 -21.66
CA LEU A 296 -8.23 -25.14 -21.59
C LEU A 296 -9.10 -23.88 -21.76
N THR A 297 -10.42 -23.98 -21.67
CA THR A 297 -11.34 -22.90 -22.10
C THR A 297 -11.70 -21.86 -21.04
N PHE A 298 -11.08 -21.87 -19.85
CA PHE A 298 -11.33 -20.85 -18.82
C PHE A 298 -10.00 -20.27 -18.34
N ALA A 299 -9.68 -19.04 -18.75
CA ALA A 299 -8.47 -18.34 -18.29
C ALA A 299 -8.59 -18.05 -16.78
N PRO A 300 -7.87 -18.76 -15.91
CA PRO A 300 -7.93 -18.53 -14.47
C PRO A 300 -6.97 -17.38 -14.15
N THR A 301 -7.45 -16.30 -13.52
CA THR A 301 -6.53 -15.33 -12.91
C THR A 301 -5.78 -16.03 -11.76
N PRO A 302 -4.44 -16.12 -11.81
CA PRO A 302 -3.66 -16.68 -10.71
C PRO A 302 -3.78 -15.77 -9.47
N GLY A 303 -3.32 -16.24 -8.30
CA GLY A 303 -2.99 -15.33 -7.19
C GLY A 303 -2.00 -14.24 -7.65
N ALA A 304 -1.68 -13.29 -6.77
CA ALA A 304 -0.83 -12.17 -7.15
C ALA A 304 0.49 -12.64 -7.78
N LYS A 305 0.85 -12.07 -8.93
CA LYS A 305 2.03 -12.50 -9.68
C LYS A 305 3.29 -12.14 -8.90
N VAL A 306 3.95 -13.16 -8.34
CA VAL A 306 5.18 -13.01 -7.56
C VAL A 306 6.32 -12.31 -8.31
N ASN A 307 6.34 -12.44 -9.64
CA ASN A 307 7.34 -11.84 -10.53
C ASN A 307 6.79 -10.64 -11.33
N ALA A 308 5.68 -10.01 -10.89
CA ALA A 308 5.22 -8.76 -11.47
C ALA A 308 6.36 -7.73 -11.41
N ALA A 309 6.54 -6.91 -12.44
CA ALA A 309 7.62 -5.95 -12.50
C ALA A 309 7.08 -4.52 -12.52
N ARG A 310 7.57 -3.69 -11.60
CA ARG A 310 7.36 -2.24 -11.56
C ARG A 310 8.66 -1.56 -11.98
N LEU A 311 8.67 -0.88 -13.12
CA LEU A 311 9.91 -0.31 -13.71
C LEU A 311 11.05 -1.34 -13.78
N HIS A 312 10.73 -2.56 -14.19
CA HIS A 312 11.63 -3.73 -14.23
C HIS A 312 12.07 -4.28 -12.86
N GLU A 313 11.66 -3.67 -11.75
CA GLU A 313 11.92 -4.21 -10.41
C GLU A 313 10.79 -5.15 -9.98
N THR A 314 11.14 -6.36 -9.55
CA THR A 314 10.19 -7.34 -8.98
C THR A 314 10.00 -7.13 -7.48
N PRO A 315 8.95 -7.70 -6.84
CA PRO A 315 8.81 -7.71 -5.38
C PRO A 315 10.07 -8.18 -4.65
N LEU A 316 10.80 -9.14 -5.23
CA LEU A 316 12.05 -9.65 -4.68
C LEU A 316 13.17 -8.58 -4.65
N HIS A 317 13.21 -7.65 -5.60
CA HIS A 317 14.14 -6.52 -5.56
C HIS A 317 13.82 -5.58 -4.38
N HIS A 318 12.54 -5.35 -4.07
CA HIS A 318 12.13 -4.53 -2.92
C HIS A 318 12.47 -5.21 -1.60
N ALA A 319 12.18 -6.51 -1.47
CA ALA A 319 12.56 -7.29 -0.29
C ALA A 319 14.08 -7.28 -0.05
N ALA A 320 14.87 -7.36 -1.12
CA ALA A 320 16.33 -7.26 -1.07
C ALA A 320 16.81 -5.87 -0.61
N LYS A 321 16.26 -4.79 -1.18
CA LYS A 321 16.58 -3.40 -0.78
C LYS A 321 16.30 -3.13 0.70
N ASN A 322 15.21 -3.68 1.23
CA ASN A 322 14.82 -3.54 2.63
C ASN A 322 15.53 -4.54 3.56
N MET A 323 16.40 -5.41 3.02
CA MET A 323 17.15 -6.43 3.75
C MET A 323 16.27 -7.39 4.59
N ARG A 324 15.08 -7.74 4.12
CA ARG A 324 14.13 -8.59 4.86
C ARG A 324 14.23 -10.06 4.44
N VAL A 325 14.92 -10.87 5.24
CA VAL A 325 15.17 -12.31 4.94
C VAL A 325 13.87 -13.10 4.83
N GLU A 326 12.96 -12.96 5.80
CA GLU A 326 11.70 -13.70 5.81
C GLU A 326 10.86 -13.40 4.55
N MET A 327 10.82 -12.14 4.12
CA MET A 327 10.15 -11.74 2.89
C MET A 327 10.78 -12.37 1.64
N ILE A 328 12.12 -12.40 1.58
CA ILE A 328 12.86 -13.06 0.49
C ILE A 328 12.50 -14.54 0.43
N GLU A 329 12.54 -15.23 1.57
CA GLU A 329 12.24 -16.66 1.66
C GLU A 329 10.82 -16.95 1.18
N ILE A 330 9.83 -16.21 1.66
CA ILE A 330 8.42 -16.36 1.24
C ILE A 330 8.29 -16.13 -0.27
N LEU A 331 8.85 -15.04 -0.80
CA LEU A 331 8.74 -14.75 -2.23
C LEU A 331 9.37 -15.88 -3.07
N VAL A 332 10.54 -16.40 -2.69
CA VAL A 332 11.18 -17.55 -3.36
C VAL A 332 10.33 -18.81 -3.19
N GLU A 333 9.72 -19.01 -2.03
CA GLU A 333 8.79 -20.12 -1.74
C GLU A 333 7.56 -20.12 -2.65
N PHE A 334 7.14 -18.96 -3.14
CA PHE A 334 6.07 -18.79 -4.13
C PHE A 334 6.58 -18.66 -5.57
N GLY A 335 7.87 -18.89 -5.82
CA GLY A 335 8.47 -18.96 -7.16
C GLY A 335 9.03 -17.63 -7.67
N ALA A 336 9.45 -16.72 -6.79
CA ALA A 336 10.17 -15.52 -7.20
C ALA A 336 11.49 -15.87 -7.90
N ASN A 337 11.76 -15.20 -9.02
CA ASN A 337 12.97 -15.41 -9.80
C ASN A 337 14.15 -14.63 -9.20
N VAL A 338 15.07 -15.32 -8.53
CA VAL A 338 16.31 -14.75 -7.97
C VAL A 338 17.25 -14.18 -9.03
N TYR A 339 17.09 -14.56 -10.30
CA TYR A 339 17.87 -14.06 -11.42
C TYR A 339 17.16 -12.95 -12.22
N ALA A 340 15.98 -12.49 -11.78
CA ALA A 340 15.29 -11.38 -12.41
C ALA A 340 16.21 -10.15 -12.51
N ARG A 341 16.14 -9.43 -13.62
CA ARG A 341 17.00 -8.26 -13.85
C ARG A 341 16.17 -7.00 -13.99
N ASP A 342 16.60 -5.97 -13.28
CA ASP A 342 16.02 -4.63 -13.38
C ASP A 342 16.49 -3.87 -14.63
N GLN A 343 16.09 -2.61 -14.73
CA GLN A 343 16.47 -1.70 -15.83
C GLN A 343 17.97 -1.41 -15.90
N HIS A 344 18.71 -1.66 -14.82
CA HIS A 344 20.17 -1.51 -14.74
C HIS A 344 20.88 -2.87 -14.88
N ASN A 345 20.16 -3.91 -15.30
CA ASN A 345 20.66 -5.28 -15.44
C ASN A 345 21.18 -5.87 -14.11
N ARG A 346 20.70 -5.36 -12.96
CA ARG A 346 21.03 -5.84 -11.61
C ARG A 346 20.02 -6.89 -11.16
N LYS A 347 20.53 -7.95 -10.55
CA LYS A 347 19.74 -8.95 -9.80
C LYS A 347 19.39 -8.44 -8.39
N PRO A 348 18.40 -9.04 -7.71
CA PRO A 348 18.05 -8.72 -6.32
C PRO A 348 19.24 -8.73 -5.36
N VAL A 349 20.16 -9.70 -5.46
CA VAL A 349 21.31 -9.82 -4.55
C VAL A 349 22.21 -8.58 -4.54
N TYR A 350 22.32 -7.84 -5.66
CA TYR A 350 23.14 -6.63 -5.74
C TYR A 350 22.59 -5.45 -4.94
N TYR A 351 21.35 -5.53 -4.48
CA TYR A 351 20.73 -4.52 -3.61
C TYR A 351 20.92 -4.82 -2.12
N THR A 352 21.53 -5.96 -1.78
CA THR A 352 21.84 -6.34 -0.39
C THR A 352 23.25 -5.92 0.00
N THR A 353 23.46 -5.65 1.28
CA THR A 353 24.81 -5.40 1.82
C THR A 353 25.63 -6.70 1.81
N PRO A 354 26.84 -6.73 1.22
CA PRO A 354 27.70 -7.91 1.24
C PRO A 354 27.93 -8.44 2.67
N GLY A 355 27.81 -9.75 2.86
CA GLY A 355 27.93 -10.40 4.17
C GLY A 355 26.68 -10.31 5.07
N SER A 356 25.63 -9.63 4.64
CA SER A 356 24.35 -9.64 5.37
C SER A 356 23.62 -10.99 5.26
N PRO A 357 22.73 -11.32 6.21
CA PRO A 357 21.89 -12.53 6.13
C PRO A 357 21.08 -12.60 4.83
N SER A 358 20.57 -11.46 4.34
CA SER A 358 19.81 -11.35 3.09
C SER A 358 20.66 -11.63 1.86
N ALA A 359 21.92 -11.17 1.85
CA ALA A 359 22.88 -11.51 0.80
C ALA A 359 23.20 -13.00 0.79
N GLY A 360 23.41 -13.60 1.98
CA GLY A 360 23.63 -15.03 2.15
C GLY A 360 22.43 -15.87 1.69
N CYS A 361 21.21 -15.45 2.03
CA CYS A 361 19.96 -16.09 1.64
C CYS A 361 19.76 -16.09 0.11
N LEU A 362 19.93 -14.95 -0.56
CA LEU A 362 19.84 -14.88 -2.01
C LEU A 362 20.96 -15.68 -2.70
N SER A 363 22.19 -15.58 -2.20
CA SER A 363 23.32 -16.35 -2.73
C SER A 363 23.11 -17.86 -2.56
N PHE A 364 22.48 -18.30 -1.47
CA PHE A 364 22.09 -19.68 -1.26
C PHE A 364 21.15 -20.16 -2.38
N TYR A 365 20.08 -19.41 -2.66
CA TYR A 365 19.13 -19.75 -3.73
C TYR A 365 19.71 -19.62 -5.14
N GLU A 366 20.75 -18.81 -5.36
CA GLU A 366 21.44 -18.75 -6.64
C GLU A 366 22.33 -19.97 -6.91
N ASN A 367 22.87 -20.60 -5.85
CA ASN A 367 23.82 -21.71 -5.97
C ASN A 367 23.17 -23.08 -5.77
N ILE A 368 22.03 -23.13 -5.08
CA ILE A 368 21.35 -24.38 -4.74
C ILE A 368 19.98 -24.38 -5.43
N PRO A 369 19.74 -25.30 -6.39
CA PRO A 369 18.46 -25.38 -7.08
C PRO A 369 17.34 -25.76 -6.10
N MET A 370 16.12 -25.31 -6.38
CA MET A 370 14.96 -25.67 -5.57
C MET A 370 14.78 -27.19 -5.50
N SER A 371 14.35 -27.69 -4.34
CA SER A 371 14.09 -29.12 -4.15
C SER A 371 13.02 -29.61 -5.12
N LEU A 372 13.07 -30.89 -5.48
CA LEU A 372 12.05 -31.51 -6.34
C LEU A 372 10.65 -31.34 -5.75
N GLN A 373 10.52 -31.44 -4.42
CA GLN A 373 9.26 -31.22 -3.71
C GLN A 373 8.70 -29.81 -3.96
N GLN A 374 9.58 -28.81 -3.93
CA GLN A 374 9.22 -27.41 -4.16
C GLN A 374 8.84 -27.14 -5.62
N LEU A 375 9.59 -27.70 -6.56
CA LEU A 375 9.26 -27.63 -7.98
C LEU A 375 7.90 -28.27 -8.28
N CYS A 376 7.60 -29.43 -7.68
CA CYS A 376 6.30 -30.09 -7.80
C CYS A 376 5.17 -29.23 -7.23
N ARG A 377 5.37 -28.58 -6.07
CA ARG A 377 4.38 -27.68 -5.48
C ARG A 377 4.07 -26.51 -6.39
N LEU A 378 5.11 -25.83 -6.89
CA LEU A 378 4.95 -24.69 -7.80
C LEU A 378 4.27 -25.10 -9.12
N ALA A 379 4.68 -26.21 -9.71
CA ALA A 379 4.08 -26.74 -10.93
C ALA A 379 2.58 -27.03 -10.75
N LEU A 380 2.22 -27.73 -9.67
CA LEU A 380 0.82 -28.06 -9.37
C LEU A 380 -0.02 -26.80 -9.15
N ARG A 381 0.48 -25.85 -8.36
CA ARG A 381 -0.25 -24.61 -8.08
C ARG A 381 -0.39 -23.71 -9.31
N ASN A 382 0.64 -23.61 -10.14
CA ASN A 382 0.56 -22.88 -11.39
C ASN A 382 -0.45 -23.51 -12.36
N TRP A 383 -0.53 -24.84 -12.39
CA TRP A 383 -1.49 -25.56 -13.21
C TRP A 383 -2.93 -25.40 -12.72
N LEU A 384 -3.18 -25.55 -11.41
CA LEU A 384 -4.52 -25.42 -10.84
C LEU A 384 -5.00 -23.95 -10.75
N GLY A 385 -4.07 -22.99 -10.79
CA GLY A 385 -4.35 -21.57 -10.66
C GLY A 385 -5.18 -21.25 -9.41
N PRO A 386 -6.30 -20.49 -9.53
CA PRO A 386 -7.13 -20.12 -8.39
C PRO A 386 -7.81 -21.33 -7.74
N ARG A 387 -8.09 -22.40 -8.49
CA ARG A 387 -8.74 -23.59 -7.93
C ARG A 387 -7.82 -24.45 -7.08
N ALA A 388 -6.53 -24.11 -6.98
CA ALA A 388 -5.51 -24.91 -6.32
C ALA A 388 -5.92 -25.37 -4.92
N LEU A 389 -6.24 -24.44 -4.02
CA LEU A 389 -6.55 -24.77 -2.62
C LEU A 389 -7.80 -25.66 -2.49
N LYS A 390 -8.84 -25.39 -3.30
CA LYS A 390 -10.07 -26.20 -3.33
C LYS A 390 -9.81 -27.63 -3.81
N VAL A 391 -9.07 -27.77 -4.92
CA VAL A 391 -8.79 -29.09 -5.52
C VAL A 391 -7.82 -29.87 -4.66
N ILE A 392 -6.75 -29.24 -4.17
CA ILE A 392 -5.73 -29.88 -3.31
C ILE A 392 -6.37 -30.42 -2.02
N GLY A 393 -7.30 -29.68 -1.42
CA GLY A 393 -8.04 -30.13 -0.23
C GLY A 393 -8.91 -31.37 -0.46
N GLN A 394 -9.26 -31.68 -1.71
CA GLN A 394 -10.07 -32.84 -2.10
C GLN A 394 -9.22 -34.04 -2.55
N LEU A 395 -7.91 -33.87 -2.69
CA LEU A 395 -7.01 -34.96 -3.10
C LEU A 395 -6.95 -36.04 -2.02
N GLN A 396 -6.98 -37.30 -2.45
CA GLN A 396 -6.81 -38.46 -1.57
C GLN A 396 -5.32 -38.69 -1.26
N ILE A 397 -4.67 -37.69 -0.64
CA ILE A 397 -3.26 -37.72 -0.23
C ILE A 397 -3.12 -37.41 1.26
N PRO A 398 -1.99 -37.78 1.91
CA PRO A 398 -1.74 -37.46 3.31
C PRO A 398 -1.95 -35.97 3.64
N LYS A 399 -2.59 -35.67 4.78
CA LYS A 399 -2.88 -34.30 5.24
C LYS A 399 -1.65 -33.40 5.30
N LEU A 400 -0.48 -33.97 5.60
CA LEU A 400 0.78 -33.24 5.63
C LEU A 400 1.20 -32.74 4.24
N LEU A 401 0.94 -33.51 3.18
CA LEU A 401 1.17 -33.07 1.80
C LEU A 401 0.14 -32.03 1.36
N ILE A 402 -1.13 -32.17 1.79
CA ILE A 402 -2.16 -31.13 1.55
C ILE A 402 -1.70 -29.80 2.15
N ARG A 403 -1.29 -29.80 3.42
CA ARG A 403 -0.76 -28.61 4.12
C ARG A 403 0.42 -27.99 3.38
N TYR A 404 1.40 -28.81 3.03
CA TYR A 404 2.56 -28.38 2.27
C TYR A 404 2.19 -27.71 0.94
N LEU A 405 1.30 -28.33 0.15
CA LEU A 405 0.82 -27.82 -1.13
C LEU A 405 -0.04 -26.56 -0.99
N CYS A 406 -0.68 -26.39 0.17
CA CYS A 406 -1.52 -25.24 0.50
C CYS A 406 -0.78 -24.08 1.20
N TYR A 407 0.51 -24.22 1.52
CA TYR A 407 1.26 -23.28 2.37
C TYR A 407 0.63 -23.08 3.77
N GLN A 408 0.13 -24.17 4.38
CA GLN A 408 -0.58 -24.20 5.67
C GLN A 408 0.12 -25.00 6.76
#